data_AF-A0AAE3NID3-F1
#
_entry.id   AF-A0AAE3NID3-F1
#
_cell.length_a   1.000
_cell.length_b   1.000
_cell.length_c   1.000
_cell.angle_alpha   90.00
_cell.angle_beta   90.00
_cell.angle_gamma   90.00
#
_symmetry.space_group_name_H-M   'P 1'
#
loop_
_entity.id
_entity.type
_entity.pdbx_description
1 polymer ?
#
loop_
_entity_poly.entity_id
_entity_poly.type
_entity_poly.pdbx_seq_one_letter_code
_entity_poly.pdbx_strand_id
1 'polypeptide(L)' 'MKGKNTFSQAEAERIRDLLRQVRAVTTDDQKKLRDRLRIDVGVYISDFTNSKAGFTATDFDDLVSRQMVRIV' A
#
# COMPACT_ATOMS: atom_id res chain seq x y z
N MET A 1 3.63 -13.48 -0.07
CA MET A 1 4.22 -12.14 0.07
C MET A 1 5.56 -12.13 -0.65
N LYS A 2 5.69 -11.33 -1.72
CA LYS A 2 6.96 -11.09 -2.40
C LYS A 2 7.64 -9.80 -1.92
N GLY A 3 6.88 -8.87 -1.35
CA GLY A 3 7.35 -7.60 -0.83
C GLY A 3 7.75 -7.62 0.64
N LYS A 4 8.30 -6.47 1.07
CA LYS A 4 8.63 -6.17 2.47
C LYS A 4 7.36 -6.16 3.31
N ASN A 5 7.42 -6.66 4.55
CA ASN A 5 6.31 -6.62 5.51
C ASN A 5 6.62 -5.81 6.77
N THR A 6 7.83 -5.24 6.85
CA THR A 6 8.30 -4.42 7.96
C THR A 6 8.65 -3.04 7.41
N PHE A 7 8.08 -1.98 7.96
CA PHE A 7 8.24 -0.63 7.44
C PHE A 7 8.64 0.32 8.55
N SER A 8 9.40 1.37 8.25
CA SER A 8 9.55 2.48 9.18
C SER A 8 8.25 3.29 9.29
N GLN A 9 8.12 4.09 10.33
CA GLN A 9 6.98 5.00 10.45
C GLN A 9 6.83 5.92 9.23
N ALA A 10 7.94 6.44 8.70
CA ALA A 10 7.94 7.29 7.50
C ALA A 10 7.53 6.52 6.23
N GLU A 11 7.96 5.25 6.08
CA GLU A 11 7.51 4.39 4.97
C GLU A 11 6.00 4.12 5.06
N ALA A 12 5.49 3.83 6.27
CA ALA A 12 4.08 3.58 6.51
C ALA A 12 3.22 4.82 6.20
N GLU A 13 3.64 6.02 6.61
CA GLU A 13 2.97 7.28 6.26
C GLU A 13 2.96 7.50 4.74
N ARG A 14 4.08 7.26 4.06
CA ARG A 14 4.16 7.39 2.60
C ARG A 14 3.25 6.40 1.88
N ILE A 15 3.13 5.17 2.37
CA ILE A 15 2.19 4.17 1.86
C ILE A 15 0.76 4.67 1.99
N ARG A 16 0.36 5.16 3.16
CA ARG A 16 -0.99 5.71 3.40
C ARG A 16 -1.32 6.85 2.44
N ASP A 17 -0.38 7.77 2.26
CA ASP A 17 -0.59 8.93 1.38
C ASP A 17 -0.70 8.53 -0.09
N LEU A 18 0.12 7.59 -0.56
CA LEU A 18 -0.01 7.04 -1.91
C LEU A 18 -1.36 6.34 -2.09
N LEU A 19 -1.80 5.55 -1.12
CA LEU A 19 -3.09 4.83 -1.20
C LEU A 19 -4.29 5.79 -1.20
N ARG A 20 -4.23 6.89 -0.44
CA ARG A 20 -5.23 7.95 -0.48
C ARG A 20 -5.29 8.62 -1.85
N GLN A 21 -4.13 8.93 -2.44
CA GLN A 21 -4.05 9.54 -3.77
C GLN A 21 -4.56 8.60 -4.87
N VAL A 22 -4.26 7.30 -4.81
CA VAL A 22 -4.75 6.30 -5.79
C VAL A 22 -6.26 6.39 -5.93
N ARG A 23 -7.00 6.55 -4.83
CA ARG A 23 -8.47 6.59 -4.87
C ARG A 23 -9.04 7.91 -5.41
N ALA A 24 -8.25 8.96 -5.47
CA ALA A 24 -8.67 10.29 -5.93
C ALA A 24 -8.37 10.56 -7.42
N VAL A 25 -7.59 9.69 -8.08
CA VAL A 25 -7.13 9.92 -9.46
C VAL A 25 -7.77 8.99 -10.48
N THR A 26 -7.64 9.35 -11.76
CA THR A 26 -8.10 8.57 -12.91
C THR A 26 -7.39 7.21 -13.00
N THR A 27 -7.99 6.25 -13.72
CA THR A 27 -7.46 4.89 -13.87
C THR A 27 -6.02 4.83 -14.39
N ASP A 28 -5.61 5.73 -15.28
CA ASP A 28 -4.25 5.77 -15.82
C ASP A 28 -3.23 6.23 -14.77
N ASP A 29 -3.60 7.22 -13.96
CA ASP A 29 -2.76 7.71 -12.87
C ASP A 29 -2.73 6.75 -11.67
N GLN A 30 -3.80 5.97 -11.46
CA GLN A 30 -3.79 4.88 -10.50
C GLN A 30 -2.68 3.89 -10.77
N LYS A 31 -2.43 3.56 -12.06
CA LYS A 31 -1.34 2.65 -12.42
C LYS A 31 0.02 3.22 -12.00
N LYS A 32 0.28 4.49 -12.31
CA LYS A 32 1.54 5.17 -11.93
C LYS A 32 1.74 5.17 -10.41
N LEU A 33 0.69 5.49 -9.64
CA LEU A 33 0.76 5.48 -8.18
C LEU A 33 0.95 4.07 -7.59
N ARG A 34 0.34 3.05 -8.20
CA ARG A 34 0.57 1.64 -7.83
C ARG A 34 2.00 1.19 -8.13
N ASP A 35 2.59 1.68 -9.22
CA ASP A 35 3.99 1.40 -9.53
C ASP A 35 4.92 2.12 -8.55
N ARG A 36 4.58 3.34 -8.10
CA ARG A 36 5.31 4.01 -7.01
C ARG A 36 5.25 3.26 -5.68
N LEU A 37 4.11 2.66 -5.32
CA LEU A 37 4.05 1.79 -4.13
C LEU A 37 5.06 0.64 -4.22
N ARG A 38 5.28 0.09 -5.40
CA ARG A 38 6.25 -0.99 -5.61
C ARG A 38 7.69 -0.48 -5.61
N ILE A 39 7.96 0.59 -6.34
CA ILE A 39 9.32 1.12 -6.56
C ILE A 39 9.82 1.87 -5.32
N ASP A 40 9.01 2.77 -4.75
CA ASP A 40 9.43 3.67 -3.67
C ASP A 40 9.49 2.96 -2.32
N VAL A 41 8.57 2.02 -2.06
CA VAL A 41 8.38 1.41 -0.73
C VAL A 41 8.31 -0.12 -0.75
N GLY A 42 8.47 -0.78 -1.91
CA GLY A 42 8.51 -2.25 -1.98
C GLY A 42 7.18 -2.95 -1.68
N VAL A 43 6.06 -2.23 -1.80
CA VAL A 43 4.71 -2.73 -1.50
C VAL A 43 4.05 -3.27 -2.77
N TYR A 44 3.70 -4.55 -2.74
CA TYR A 44 2.87 -5.17 -3.75
C TYR A 44 1.46 -5.34 -3.20
N ILE A 45 0.49 -4.58 -3.71
CA ILE A 45 -0.91 -4.71 -3.29
C ILE A 45 -1.43 -6.16 -3.40
N SER A 46 -0.97 -6.91 -4.41
CA SER A 46 -1.31 -8.31 -4.61
C SER A 46 -0.81 -9.25 -3.50
N ASP A 47 0.13 -8.81 -2.66
CA ASP A 47 0.55 -9.59 -1.48
C ASP A 47 -0.49 -9.57 -0.36
N PHE A 48 -1.38 -8.58 -0.39
CA PHE A 48 -2.36 -8.30 0.65
C PHE A 48 -3.79 -8.59 0.23
N THR A 49 -4.08 -8.45 -1.07
CA THR A 49 -5.42 -8.71 -1.60
C THR A 49 -5.37 -9.13 -3.06
N ASN A 50 -6.25 -10.07 -3.42
CA ASN A 50 -6.53 -10.43 -4.81
C ASN A 50 -7.81 -9.73 -5.34
N SER A 51 -8.39 -8.82 -4.54
CA SER A 51 -9.63 -8.16 -4.89
C SER A 51 -9.46 -7.15 -6.02
N LYS A 52 -10.42 -7.13 -6.95
CA LYS A 52 -10.56 -6.08 -7.96
C LYS A 52 -11.15 -4.78 -7.37
N ALA A 53 -11.69 -4.82 -6.16
CA ALA A 53 -12.31 -3.65 -5.50
C ALA A 53 -11.29 -2.57 -5.10
N GLY A 54 -10.00 -2.95 -5.04
CA GLY A 54 -8.89 -2.06 -4.70
C GLY A 54 -8.28 -2.40 -3.33
N PHE A 55 -7.31 -1.58 -2.95
CA PHE A 55 -6.62 -1.64 -1.66
C PHE A 55 -6.42 -0.20 -1.21
N THR A 56 -6.83 0.10 0.02
CA THR A 56 -6.94 1.45 0.58
C THR A 56 -6.00 1.63 1.77
N ALA A 57 -5.85 2.87 2.24
CA ALA A 57 -5.10 3.15 3.46
C ALA A 57 -5.71 2.43 4.68
N THR A 58 -7.04 2.32 4.75
CA THR A 58 -7.73 1.57 5.80
C THR A 58 -7.39 0.09 5.75
N ASP A 59 -7.36 -0.53 4.56
CA ASP A 59 -6.94 -1.93 4.42
C ASP A 59 -5.50 -2.14 4.88
N PHE A 60 -4.62 -1.16 4.65
CA PHE A 60 -3.25 -1.19 5.14
C PHE A 60 -3.17 -1.06 6.67
N ASP A 61 -3.93 -0.13 7.26
CA ASP A 61 -3.99 0.03 8.72
C ASP A 61 -4.58 -1.21 9.42
N ASP A 62 -5.53 -1.89 8.78
CA ASP A 62 -6.06 -3.18 9.23
C ASP A 62 -4.98 -4.28 9.24
N LEU A 63 -4.06 -4.28 8.29
CA LEU A 63 -2.95 -5.23 8.27
C LEU A 63 -1.92 -4.94 9.36
N VAL A 64 -1.69 -3.66 9.67
CA VAL A 64 -0.84 -3.23 10.77
C VAL A 64 -1.46 -3.65 12.11
N SER A 65 -2.76 -3.41 12.30
CA SER A 65 -3.47 -3.78 13.54
C SER A 65 -3.50 -5.30 13.75
N ARG A 66 -3.59 -6.07 12.67
CA ARG A 66 -3.50 -7.55 12.66
C ARG A 66 -2.06 -8.08 12.74
N GLN A 67 -1.06 -7.20 12.86
CA GLN A 67 0.37 -7.54 12.90
C GLN A 67 0.89 -8.30 11.66
N MET A 68 0.16 -8.28 10.55
CA MET A 68 0.63 -8.82 9.26
C MET A 68 1.66 -7.90 8.61
N VAL A 69 1.56 -6.61 8.92
CA VAL A 69 2.54 -5.58 8.60
C VAL A 69 3.09 -5.05 9.92
N ARG A 70 4.42 -4.97 10.04
CA ARG A 70 5.09 -4.43 11.23
C ARG A 70 5.62 -3.03 10.93
N ILE A 71 5.44 -2.10 11.87
CA ILE A 71 6.08 -0.79 11.84
C ILE A 71 7.20 -0.79 12.88
N VAL A 72 8.41 -0.38 12.50
CA VAL A 72 9.63 -0.33 13.34
C VAL A 72 10.25 1.05 13.40
#